data_AF-A0A1F9I7W0-F1
#
_entry.id   AF-A0A1F9I7W0-F1
#
_cell.length_a   1.000
_cell.length_b   1.000
_cell.length_c   1.000
_cell.angle_alpha   90.00
_cell.angle_beta   90.00
_cell.angle_gamma   90.00
#
_symmetry.space_group_name_H-M   'P 1'
#
loop_
_entity.id
_entity.type
_entity.pdbx_description
1 polymer ?
#
loop_
_entity_poly.entity_id
_entity_poly.type
_entity_poly.pdbx_seq_one_letter_code
_entity_poly.pdbx_strand_id
1 'polypeptide(L)'
;MMPIDKLLPKLNKVKPGKAGQLIACCPAHDDKSPSLKVTETAEGVVLLKCWAGCTAAEIVAAVNLELRDLFPAYKPVRRGPSRRAIEHERTVYQIGLSEQQRGCKLNTEDQARFELAKQRLGVTQ
;
A
#
# COMPACT_ATOMS: atom_id res chain seq x y z
N MET A 1 -11.93 -14.08 12.58
CA MET A 1 -11.45 -14.96 11.49
C MET A 1 -10.58 -14.14 10.57
N MET A 2 -9.37 -14.59 10.29
CA MET A 2 -8.41 -13.83 9.47
C MET A 2 -8.75 -14.00 7.98
N PRO A 3 -8.46 -13.00 7.13
CA PRO A 3 -8.66 -13.09 5.68
C PRO A 3 -8.04 -14.34 5.04
N ILE A 4 -6.85 -14.75 5.51
CA ILE A 4 -6.15 -15.92 5.00
C ILE A 4 -6.91 -17.23 5.24
N ASP A 5 -7.64 -17.33 6.35
CA ASP A 5 -8.43 -18.52 6.72
C ASP A 5 -9.58 -18.78 5.73
N LYS A 6 -10.08 -17.73 5.07
CA LYS A 6 -11.12 -17.86 4.03
C LYS A 6 -10.54 -18.37 2.72
N LEU A 7 -9.30 -18.00 2.41
CA LEU A 7 -8.67 -18.24 1.12
C LEU A 7 -7.99 -19.61 1.06
N LEU A 8 -7.21 -20.00 2.08
CA LEU A 8 -6.40 -21.23 2.03
C LEU A 8 -7.19 -22.51 1.75
N PRO A 9 -8.40 -22.72 2.32
CA PRO A 9 -9.19 -23.93 2.04
C PRO A 9 -9.64 -24.04 0.57
N LYS A 10 -9.57 -22.95 -0.20
CA LYS A 10 -10.00 -22.89 -1.61
C LYS A 10 -8.83 -23.03 -2.59
N LEU A 11 -7.60 -23.16 -2.10
CA LEU A 11 -6.40 -23.26 -2.92
C LEU A 11 -5.85 -24.69 -2.99
N ASN A 12 -5.26 -25.05 -4.13
CA ASN A 12 -4.68 -26.37 -4.36
C ASN A 12 -3.16 -26.36 -4.20
N LYS A 13 -2.59 -27.51 -3.79
CA LYS A 13 -1.14 -27.75 -3.61
C LYS A 13 -0.45 -26.67 -2.75
N VAL A 14 -1.11 -26.25 -1.67
CA VAL A 14 -0.57 -25.26 -0.73
C VAL A 14 0.69 -25.81 -0.06
N LYS A 15 1.78 -25.05 -0.10
CA LYS A 15 3.05 -25.40 0.54
C LYS A 15 3.64 -24.18 1.26
N PRO A 16 4.37 -24.39 2.38
CA PRO A 16 5.11 -23.32 3.02
C PRO A 16 6.21 -22.78 2.11
N GLY A 17 6.34 -21.46 2.06
CA GLY A 17 7.43 -20.72 1.44
C GLY A 17 8.40 -20.14 2.48
N LYS A 18 9.08 -19.06 2.14
CA LYS A 18 9.99 -18.35 3.05
C LYS A 18 9.22 -17.36 3.93
N ALA A 19 9.57 -17.27 5.22
CA ALA A 19 9.17 -16.19 6.13
C ALA A 19 7.67 -15.83 6.10
N GLY A 20 6.79 -16.77 6.47
CA GLY A 20 5.34 -16.54 6.55
C GLY A 20 4.62 -16.45 5.20
N GLN A 21 5.31 -16.80 4.10
CA GLN A 21 4.73 -16.86 2.76
C GLN A 21 4.29 -18.29 2.45
N LEU A 22 3.26 -18.43 1.64
CA LEU A 22 2.78 -19.70 1.11
C LEU A 22 2.83 -19.65 -0.42
N ILE A 23 3.01 -20.83 -1.03
CA ILE A 23 2.86 -21.01 -2.47
C ILE A 23 1.71 -21.99 -2.73
N ALA A 24 0.94 -21.74 -3.77
CA ALA A 24 -0.19 -22.57 -4.18
C ALA A 24 -0.33 -22.55 -5.71
N CYS A 25 -1.16 -23.44 -6.24
CA CYS A 25 -1.63 -23.32 -7.61
C CYS A 25 -2.59 -22.14 -7.73
N CYS A 26 -2.41 -21.32 -8.76
CA CYS A 26 -3.33 -20.24 -9.09
C CYS A 26 -4.66 -20.84 -9.59
N PRO A 27 -5.82 -20.46 -9.01
CA PRO A 27 -7.11 -20.94 -9.48
C PRO A 27 -7.61 -20.21 -10.74
N ALA A 28 -7.01 -19.07 -11.11
CA ALA A 28 -7.43 -18.27 -12.26
C ALA A 28 -6.89 -18.76 -13.62
N HIS A 29 -6.00 -19.75 -13.63
CA HIS A 29 -5.51 -20.41 -14.83
C HIS A 29 -5.27 -21.91 -14.57
N ASP A 30 -5.10 -22.71 -15.62
CA ASP A 30 -4.75 -24.13 -15.46
C ASP A 30 -3.30 -24.27 -14.94
N ASP A 31 -3.16 -24.26 -13.62
CA ASP A 31 -1.87 -24.22 -12.95
C ASP A 31 -1.42 -25.59 -12.45
N LYS A 32 -0.46 -26.20 -13.17
CA LYS A 32 0.07 -27.53 -12.82
C LYS A 32 1.14 -27.48 -11.73
N SER A 33 1.90 -26.39 -11.68
CA SER A 33 2.98 -26.13 -10.73
C SER A 33 2.69 -24.85 -9.94
N PRO A 34 2.83 -24.82 -8.60
CA PRO A 34 2.48 -23.64 -7.80
C PRO A 34 3.10 -22.32 -8.32
N SER A 35 2.27 -21.46 -8.91
CA SER A 35 2.67 -20.15 -9.43
C SER A 35 2.12 -18.97 -8.63
N LEU A 36 1.20 -19.24 -7.69
CA LEU A 36 0.59 -18.25 -6.83
C LEU A 36 1.36 -18.14 -5.52
N LYS A 37 1.88 -16.94 -5.24
CA LYS A 37 2.44 -16.56 -3.95
C LYS A 37 1.37 -15.86 -3.11
N VAL A 38 1.18 -16.35 -1.90
CA VAL A 38 0.25 -15.80 -0.89
C VAL A 38 1.09 -15.32 0.30
N THR A 39 0.83 -14.12 0.79
CA THR A 39 1.57 -13.54 1.94
C THR A 39 0.59 -12.83 2.85
N GLU A 40 0.60 -13.20 4.13
CA GLU A 40 -0.12 -12.44 5.16
C GLU A 40 0.80 -11.35 5.73
N THR A 41 0.32 -10.11 5.75
CA THR A 41 1.05 -9.01 6.38
C THR A 41 0.82 -8.99 7.89
N ALA A 42 1.68 -8.29 8.64
CA ALA A 42 1.48 -8.08 10.07
C ALA A 42 0.16 -7.33 10.40
N GLU A 43 -0.43 -6.65 9.42
CA GLU A 43 -1.73 -5.97 9.56
C GLU A 43 -2.92 -6.88 9.21
N GLY A 44 -2.71 -8.16 8.89
CA GLY A 44 -3.75 -9.12 8.52
C GLY A 44 -4.26 -9.00 7.09
N VAL A 45 -3.55 -8.26 6.22
CA VAL A 45 -3.88 -8.16 4.78
C VAL A 45 -3.25 -9.32 4.03
N VAL A 46 -3.99 -9.94 3.12
CA VAL A 46 -3.50 -11.02 2.26
C VAL A 46 -3.06 -10.46 0.91
N LEU A 47 -1.77 -10.60 0.60
CA LEU A 47 -1.18 -10.22 -0.68
C LEU A 47 -1.14 -11.45 -1.59
N LEU A 48 -1.58 -11.25 -2.84
CA LEU A 48 -1.57 -12.25 -3.89
C LEU A 48 -0.64 -11.81 -5.02
N LYS A 49 0.25 -12.69 -5.43
CA LYS A 49 1.08 -12.51 -6.62
C LYS A 49 1.12 -13.80 -7.42
N CYS A 50 0.45 -13.81 -8.57
CA CYS A 50 0.62 -14.86 -9.57
C CYS A 50 1.80 -14.49 -10.49
N TRP A 51 2.73 -15.42 -10.69
CA TRP A 51 3.86 -15.24 -11.60
C TRP A 51 3.49 -15.44 -13.08
N ALA A 52 2.32 -16.02 -13.38
CA ALA A 52 1.79 -16.15 -14.73
C ALA A 52 1.05 -14.88 -15.22
N GLY A 53 0.79 -13.91 -14.32
CA GLY A 53 0.21 -12.61 -14.69
C GLY A 53 -1.25 -12.38 -14.28
N CYS A 54 -1.92 -13.35 -13.65
CA CYS A 54 -3.28 -13.16 -13.14
C CYS A 54 -3.34 -12.03 -12.10
N THR A 55 -4.40 -11.25 -12.19
CA THR A 55 -4.74 -10.20 -11.24
C THR A 55 -5.31 -10.77 -9.95
N ALA A 56 -5.22 -10.02 -8.86
CA ALA A 56 -5.84 -10.42 -7.60
C ALA A 56 -7.36 -10.62 -7.73
N ALA A 57 -8.03 -9.81 -8.57
CA ALA A 57 -9.47 -9.88 -8.81
C ALA A 57 -9.87 -11.21 -9.48
N GLU A 58 -9.14 -11.63 -10.52
CA GLU A 58 -9.36 -12.92 -11.19
C GLU A 58 -9.15 -14.10 -10.23
N ILE A 59 -8.11 -14.03 -9.39
CA ILE A 59 -7.78 -15.09 -8.43
C ILE A 59 -8.90 -15.28 -7.40
N VAL A 60 -9.37 -14.19 -6.78
CA VAL A 60 -10.45 -14.28 -5.78
C VAL A 60 -11.78 -14.69 -6.41
N ALA A 61 -12.09 -14.17 -7.60
CA ALA A 61 -13.30 -14.53 -8.32
C ALA A 61 -13.35 -16.03 -8.65
N ALA A 62 -12.22 -16.62 -9.08
CA ALA A 62 -12.12 -18.05 -9.39
C ALA A 62 -12.43 -18.96 -8.19
N VAL A 63 -12.37 -18.45 -6.96
CA VAL A 63 -12.68 -19.18 -5.73
C VAL A 63 -13.92 -18.66 -4.99
N ASN A 64 -14.76 -17.87 -5.68
CA ASN A 64 -15.97 -17.25 -5.14
C ASN A 64 -15.70 -16.38 -3.90
N LEU A 65 -14.65 -15.56 -3.98
CA LEU A 65 -14.33 -14.51 -3.02
C LEU A 65 -14.28 -13.17 -3.75
N GLU A 66 -14.32 -12.09 -2.98
CA GLU A 66 -14.13 -10.75 -3.50
C GLU A 66 -12.83 -10.12 -2.99
N LEU A 67 -12.37 -9.04 -3.63
CA LEU A 67 -11.17 -8.33 -3.21
C LEU A 67 -11.23 -7.89 -1.74
N ARG A 68 -12.42 -7.51 -1.25
CA ARG A 68 -12.63 -7.13 0.16
C ARG A 68 -12.31 -8.25 1.15
N ASP A 69 -12.41 -9.52 0.73
CA ASP A 69 -12.11 -10.66 1.60
C ASP A 69 -10.62 -10.85 1.84
N LEU A 70 -9.75 -10.14 1.12
CA LEU A 70 -8.30 -10.11 1.34
C LEU A 70 -7.88 -9.13 2.46
N PHE A 71 -8.82 -8.37 3.01
CA PHE A 71 -8.55 -7.33 4.01
C PHE A 71 -9.24 -7.66 5.33
N PRO A 72 -8.64 -7.27 6.47
CA PRO A 72 -9.29 -7.40 7.76
C PRO A 72 -10.54 -6.53 7.84
N ALA A 73 -11.52 -6.94 8.66
CA ALA A 73 -12.76 -6.19 8.84
C ALA A 73 -12.56 -4.86 9.59
N TYR A 74 -11.44 -4.70 10.30
CA TYR A 74 -11.09 -3.43 10.93
C TYR A 74 -10.32 -2.54 9.96
N LYS A 75 -10.49 -1.23 10.10
CA LYS A 75 -9.69 -0.26 9.34
C LYS A 75 -8.29 -0.22 9.96
N PRO A 76 -7.21 -0.49 9.21
CA PRO A 76 -5.86 -0.30 9.73
C PRO A 76 -5.67 1.16 10.14
N VAL A 77 -4.88 1.38 11.19
CA VAL A 77 -4.52 2.73 11.63
C VAL A 77 -3.79 3.40 10.46
N ARG A 78 -4.39 4.45 9.89
CA ARG A 78 -3.71 5.22 8.85
C ARG A 78 -2.48 5.86 9.48
N ARG A 79 -1.31 5.37 9.13
CA ARG A 79 -0.04 5.99 9.53
C ARG A 79 0.06 7.35 8.83
N GLY A 80 0.37 8.38 9.61
CA GLY A 80 0.66 9.70 9.08
C GLY A 80 1.90 9.69 8.18
N PRO A 81 2.24 10.83 7.57
CA PRO A 81 3.45 10.95 6.76
C PRO A 81 4.68 10.52 7.57
N SER A 82 5.67 9.95 6.88
CA SER A 82 6.93 9.56 7.51
C SER A 82 7.65 10.80 8.08
N ARG A 83 8.50 10.61 9.08
CA ARG A 83 9.33 11.69 9.64
C ARG A 83 10.10 12.45 8.54
N ARG A 84 10.68 11.71 7.59
CA ARG A 84 11.40 12.27 6.44
C ARG A 84 10.48 13.11 5.53
N ALA A 85 9.24 12.69 5.32
CA ALA A 85 8.28 13.48 4.54
C ALA A 85 7.92 14.78 5.27
N ILE A 86 7.69 14.73 6.58
CA ILE A 86 7.42 15.93 7.41
C ILE A 86 8.62 16.88 7.39
N GLU A 87 9.84 16.37 7.55
CA GLU A 87 11.08 17.16 7.49
C GLU A 87 11.26 17.83 6.13
N HIS A 88 10.98 17.12 5.03
CA HIS A 88 11.04 17.70 3.70
C HIS A 88 10.06 18.88 3.54
N GLU A 89 8.80 18.72 3.97
CA GLU A 89 7.83 19.82 3.94
C GLU A 89 8.29 21.01 4.81
N ARG A 90 8.90 20.75 5.97
CA ARG A 90 9.47 21.81 6.83
C ARG A 90 10.58 22.56 6.13
N THR A 91 11.51 21.87 5.46
CA THR A 91 12.59 22.52 4.73
C THR A 91 12.05 23.44 3.64
N VAL A 92 11.07 22.98 2.86
CA VAL A 92 10.42 23.80 1.83
C VAL A 92 9.77 25.05 2.44
N TYR A 93 9.03 24.87 3.53
CA TYR A 93 8.41 25.99 4.23
C TYR A 93 9.44 26.99 4.76
N GLN A 94 10.56 26.54 5.34
CA GLN A 94 11.61 27.41 5.86
C GLN A 94 12.31 28.21 4.74
N ILE A 95 12.56 27.58 3.58
CA ILE A 95 13.13 28.27 2.42
C ILE A 95 12.19 29.41 1.98
N GLY A 96 10.91 29.11 1.78
CA GLY A 96 9.94 30.13 1.36
C GLY A 96 9.77 31.27 2.37
N LEU A 97 9.75 30.96 3.67
CA LEU A 97 9.75 31.98 4.73
C LEU A 97 10.99 32.89 4.67
N SER A 98 12.18 32.31 4.51
CA SER A 98 13.43 33.07 4.45
C SER A 98 13.45 34.01 3.25
N GLU A 99 12.99 33.57 2.09
CA GLU A 99 12.92 34.40 0.89
C GLU A 99 11.89 35.52 1.02
N GLN A 100 10.72 35.25 1.59
CA GLN A 100 9.71 36.27 1.88
C GLN A 100 10.23 37.32 2.88
N GLN A 101 10.93 36.91 3.94
CA GLN A 101 11.53 37.82 4.93
C GLN A 101 12.61 38.73 4.33
N ARG A 102 13.34 38.25 3.33
CA ARG A 102 14.30 39.05 2.55
C ARG A 102 13.64 40.03 1.59
N GLY A 103 12.32 39.98 1.45
CA GLY A 103 11.56 40.79 0.49
C GLY A 103 11.66 40.27 -0.95
N CYS A 104 12.21 39.08 -1.16
CA CYS A 104 12.27 38.44 -2.48
C CYS A 104 10.89 37.87 -2.83
N LYS A 105 10.41 38.14 -4.05
CA LYS A 105 9.25 37.45 -4.58
C LYS A 105 9.67 36.09 -5.10
N LEU A 106 9.08 35.04 -4.56
CA LEU A 106 9.17 33.69 -5.12
C LEU A 106 8.52 33.70 -6.53
N ASN A 107 9.08 32.91 -7.44
CA ASN A 107 8.39 32.66 -8.71
C ASN A 107 7.09 31.86 -8.45
N THR A 108 6.26 31.72 -9.48
CA THR A 108 4.94 31.08 -9.35
C THR A 108 5.02 29.62 -8.88
N GLU A 109 6.04 28.87 -9.30
CA GLU A 109 6.22 27.46 -8.93
C GLU A 109 6.64 27.32 -7.46
N ASP A 110 7.62 28.11 -7.04
CA ASP A 110 8.14 28.12 -5.67
C ASP A 110 7.08 28.62 -4.69
N GLN A 111 6.31 29.65 -5.08
CA GLN A 111 5.19 30.14 -4.27
C GLN A 111 4.13 29.05 -4.09
N ALA A 112 3.75 28.34 -5.15
CA ALA A 112 2.80 27.23 -5.06
C ALA A 112 3.34 26.09 -4.17
N ARG A 113 4.63 25.77 -4.28
CA ARG A 113 5.26 24.72 -3.48
C ARG A 113 5.34 25.09 -1.99
N PHE A 114 5.60 26.36 -1.69
CA PHE A 114 5.59 26.93 -0.34
C PHE A 114 4.18 26.88 0.29
N GLU A 115 3.14 27.32 -0.43
CA GLU A 115 1.75 27.26 0.07
C GLU A 115 1.30 25.81 0.29
N LEU A 116 1.68 24.88 -0.59
CA LEU A 116 1.40 23.47 -0.41
C LEU A 116 2.07 22.90 0.85
N ALA A 117 3.32 23.30 1.14
CA ALA A 117 4.01 22.88 2.35
C ALA A 117 3.32 23.42 3.60
N LYS A 118 2.89 24.68 3.57
CA LYS A 118 2.13 25.33 4.65
C LYS A 118 0.84 24.58 4.96
N GLN A 119 0.07 24.23 3.92
CA GLN A 119 -1.17 23.44 4.05
C GLN A 119 -0.89 22.05 4.63
N ARG A 120 0.12 21.34 4.14
CA ARG A 120 0.47 19.98 4.60
C ARG A 120 0.96 19.94 6.04
N LEU A 121 1.65 20.99 6.49
CA LEU A 121 2.12 21.12 7.87
C LEU A 121 1.03 21.64 8.82
N GLY A 122 -0.13 22.05 8.31
CA GLY A 122 -1.21 22.63 9.12
C GLY A 122 -0.86 24.00 9.69
N VAL A 123 0.10 24.71 9.09
CA VAL A 123 0.48 26.06 9.52
C VAL A 123 -0.62 27.00 9.03
N THR A 124 -1.53 27.37 9.92
CA THR A 124 -2.64 28.29 9.60
C THR A 124 -2.09 29.72 9.50
N GLN A 125 -2.71 30.57 8.66
CA GLN A 125 -2.40 32.01 8.60
C GLN A 125 -2.76 32.71 9.90
#